data_AF-A0A4Q4V025-F1
#
_entry.id   AF-A0A4Q4V025-F1
#
_cell.length_a   1.000
_cell.length_b   1.000
_cell.length_c   1.000
_cell.angle_alpha   90.00
_cell.angle_beta   90.00
_cell.angle_gamma   90.00
#
_symmetry.space_group_name_H-M   'P 1'
#
loop_
_entity.id
_entity.type
_entity.pdbx_description
1 polymer ?
#
loop_
_entity_poly.entity_id
_entity_poly.type
_entity_poly.pdbx_seq_one_letter_code
_entity_poly.pdbx_strand_id
1 'polypeptide(L)'
;MEDPFGPTPFGRSKSSSQPKIWAEKARRLFDKHPQLVVEDMRSDYAGILMRVKHTDDTGLSQRLMIKAAYPEVAAIVQNEGKWVELLRYAKHIVTPVPIRGGPSTLSQGAGWRLPYVIMEYIENGTLLQFQQRIARAHRTLPDGTTARLVLPNRFLWSTFFCLVRACVGMAWPPAGPHVQLETPRAIRPLGLTHSDMHQGNIMFGRLYPEEAEHSRVPMVRLIDFGEAKVMRPNVSHLPVDEFSKNEYDIPLDLARYRPASGSRNQAIDKNLMDTGCVMTRVLAGCEFAFVGACRGFTRDPDIHPSLDPDLRLIIQRCLAVDPLNRPRLEELVALIRGNIKTERDYEDIEGYDGLESDDTLEYIVSTFILDADTD
;
A
#
# COMPACT_ATOMS: atom_id res chain seq x y z
N MET A 1 -13.84 18.38 5.09
CA MET A 1 -12.36 18.42 4.91
C MET A 1 -11.67 17.72 6.09
N GLU A 2 -11.79 16.39 6.14
CA GLU A 2 -11.01 15.54 7.04
C GLU A 2 -9.65 15.22 6.41
N ASP A 3 -8.63 15.09 7.26
CA ASP A 3 -7.23 14.90 6.86
C ASP A 3 -7.00 13.44 6.35
N PRO A 4 -6.41 13.20 5.16
CA PRO A 4 -6.02 11.86 4.64
C PRO A 4 -4.98 11.12 5.51
N PHE A 5 -4.69 11.69 6.67
CA PHE A 5 -3.73 11.29 7.66
C PHE A 5 -4.37 11.21 9.07
N GLY A 6 -5.70 11.03 9.14
CA GLY A 6 -6.48 10.94 10.37
C GLY A 6 -5.91 9.94 11.40
N PRO A 7 -6.19 10.17 12.70
CA PRO A 7 -5.46 9.53 13.80
C PRO A 7 -5.68 8.01 13.82
N THR A 8 -4.59 7.24 13.76
CA THR A 8 -4.59 5.86 14.23
C THR A 8 -4.62 5.85 15.76
N PRO A 9 -5.57 5.15 16.40
CA PRO A 9 -5.63 5.06 17.85
C PRO A 9 -4.70 3.94 18.33
N PHE A 10 -3.39 4.20 18.40
CA PHE A 10 -2.46 3.33 19.12
C PHE A 10 -1.59 4.13 20.10
N GLY A 11 -1.79 3.82 21.39
CA GLY A 11 -0.85 4.05 22.48
C GLY A 11 -0.45 5.50 22.76
N ARG A 12 -1.15 6.17 23.68
CA ARG A 12 -0.63 7.36 24.36
C ARG A 12 0.64 7.02 25.13
N SER A 13 1.80 7.13 24.48
CA SER A 13 3.08 7.28 25.15
C SER A 13 3.32 8.76 25.48
N LYS A 14 3.95 9.00 26.62
CA LYS A 14 4.00 10.28 27.32
C LYS A 14 4.45 11.42 26.40
N SER A 15 3.62 12.46 26.35
CA SER A 15 3.87 13.79 25.76
C SER A 15 5.23 14.34 26.19
N SER A 16 6.28 14.08 25.42
CA SER A 16 7.43 14.96 25.38
C SER A 16 7.02 16.19 24.57
N SER A 17 7.33 17.40 25.04
CA SER A 17 7.10 18.65 24.29
C SER A 17 8.03 18.78 23.06
N GLN A 18 8.95 17.83 22.87
CA GLN A 18 10.01 17.88 21.86
C GLN A 18 9.50 17.80 20.42
N PRO A 19 8.56 16.92 20.02
CA PRO A 19 8.07 16.88 18.64
C PRO A 19 7.44 18.19 18.20
N LYS A 20 6.70 18.87 19.09
CA LYS A 20 6.10 20.19 18.80
C LYS A 20 7.16 21.27 18.55
N ILE A 21 8.22 21.30 19.36
CA ILE A 21 9.33 22.25 19.17
C ILE A 21 10.01 22.04 17.82
N TRP A 22 10.24 20.78 17.43
CA TRP A 22 10.86 20.48 16.14
C TRP A 22 9.93 20.79 14.97
N ALA A 23 8.62 20.54 15.11
CA ALA A 23 7.62 20.92 14.11
C ALA A 23 7.60 22.43 13.87
N GLU A 24 7.64 23.25 14.94
CA GLU A 24 7.76 24.71 14.80
C GLU A 24 9.05 25.14 14.10
N LYS A 25 10.18 24.49 14.40
CA LYS A 25 11.45 24.78 13.72
C LYS A 25 11.40 24.41 12.23
N ALA A 26 10.78 23.28 11.89
CA ALA A 26 10.59 22.85 10.50
C ALA A 26 9.71 23.85 9.76
N ARG A 27 8.55 24.22 10.32
CA ARG A 27 7.66 25.24 9.74
C ARG A 27 8.39 26.55 9.45
N ARG A 28 9.12 27.10 10.44
CA ARG A 28 9.89 28.34 10.26
C ARG A 28 10.95 28.26 9.16
N LEU A 29 11.47 27.07 8.89
CA LEU A 29 12.42 26.87 7.81
C LEU A 29 11.71 26.85 6.46
N PHE A 30 10.71 25.97 6.31
CA PHE A 30 10.05 25.73 5.03
C PHE A 30 9.18 26.92 4.61
N ASP A 31 8.60 27.68 5.54
CA ASP A 31 7.91 28.95 5.25
C ASP A 31 8.84 30.04 4.70
N LYS A 32 10.15 29.94 4.92
CA LYS A 32 11.15 30.86 4.36
C LYS A 32 11.65 30.42 2.99
N HIS A 33 11.27 29.24 2.52
CA HIS A 33 11.70 28.77 1.21
C HIS A 33 10.90 29.49 0.11
N PRO A 34 11.56 30.08 -0.91
CA PRO A 34 10.89 30.95 -1.88
C PRO A 34 9.84 30.22 -2.74
N GLN A 35 10.00 28.90 -2.90
CA GLN A 35 9.12 28.07 -3.74
C GLN A 35 8.16 27.19 -2.94
N LEU A 36 8.17 27.22 -1.59
CA LEU A 36 7.33 26.34 -0.78
C LEU A 36 6.43 27.13 0.17
N VAL A 37 5.18 26.69 0.30
CA VAL A 37 4.23 27.18 1.30
C VAL A 37 3.70 25.98 2.08
N VAL A 38 3.85 25.98 3.40
CA VAL A 38 3.32 24.90 4.25
C VAL A 38 1.81 25.06 4.38
N GLU A 39 1.05 24.14 3.80
CA GLU A 39 -0.42 24.13 3.89
C GLU A 39 -0.88 23.43 5.17
N ASP A 40 -0.21 22.34 5.55
CA ASP A 40 -0.53 21.55 6.73
C ASP A 40 0.71 20.85 7.31
N MET A 41 0.67 20.57 8.62
CA MET A 41 1.79 19.93 9.31
C MET A 41 1.34 19.15 10.54
N ARG A 42 1.85 17.92 10.67
CA ARG A 42 1.71 17.07 11.85
C ARG A 42 3.04 16.47 12.26
N SER A 43 3.15 16.05 13.51
CA SER A 43 4.31 15.34 14.04
C SER A 43 3.86 14.08 14.74
N ASP A 44 4.47 12.95 14.41
CA ASP A 44 4.24 11.65 15.03
C ASP A 44 5.57 10.97 15.37
N TYR A 45 5.53 9.68 15.69
CA TYR A 45 6.70 8.88 16.04
C TYR A 45 7.60 8.53 14.84
N ALA A 46 7.17 8.81 13.60
CA ALA A 46 7.91 8.56 12.37
C ALA A 46 8.55 9.85 11.81
N GLY A 47 8.09 11.02 12.24
CA GLY A 47 8.69 12.30 11.86
C GLY A 47 7.73 13.47 11.91
N ILE A 48 8.13 14.54 11.24
CA ILE A 48 7.29 15.71 10.96
C ILE A 48 6.84 15.58 9.51
N LEU A 49 5.54 15.47 9.30
CA LEU A 49 4.92 15.37 7.98
C LEU A 49 4.32 16.72 7.63
N MET A 50 4.69 17.26 6.47
CA MET A 50 4.23 18.56 5.98
C MET A 50 3.68 18.40 4.58
N ARG A 51 2.41 18.80 4.40
CA ARG A 51 1.87 19.05 3.07
C ARG A 51 2.26 20.45 2.66
N VAL A 52 2.94 20.57 1.53
CA VAL A 52 3.42 21.86 1.03
C VAL A 52 2.91 22.10 -0.39
N LYS A 53 2.61 23.35 -0.70
CA LYS A 53 2.44 23.81 -2.07
C LYS A 53 3.79 24.26 -2.60
N HIS A 54 4.26 23.62 -3.66
CA HIS A 54 5.47 23.97 -4.38
C HIS A 54 5.12 24.71 -5.67
N THR A 55 5.67 25.90 -5.85
CA THR A 55 5.54 26.68 -7.09
C THR A 55 6.89 26.74 -7.77
N ASP A 56 6.99 26.18 -8.98
CA ASP A 56 8.25 26.20 -9.73
C ASP A 56 8.53 27.57 -10.39
N ASP A 57 9.70 27.69 -11.04
CA ASP A 57 10.13 28.92 -11.71
C ASP A 57 9.21 29.33 -12.88
N THR A 58 8.36 28.42 -13.36
CA THR A 58 7.36 28.70 -14.41
C THR A 58 6.03 29.19 -13.84
N GLY A 59 5.86 29.17 -12.52
CA GLY A 59 4.62 29.50 -11.83
C GLY A 59 3.66 28.32 -11.69
N LEU A 60 4.05 27.12 -12.13
CA LEU A 60 3.23 25.92 -11.97
C LEU A 60 3.27 25.47 -10.50
N SER A 61 2.09 25.37 -9.89
CA SER A 61 1.93 24.92 -8.52
C SER A 61 1.55 23.45 -8.45
N GLN A 62 2.19 22.69 -7.56
CA GLN A 62 1.81 21.31 -7.21
C GLN A 62 1.91 21.09 -5.70
N ARG A 63 1.18 20.12 -5.17
CA ARG A 63 1.33 19.69 -3.77
C ARG A 63 2.42 18.64 -3.66
N LEU A 64 3.22 18.74 -2.60
CA LEU A 64 4.25 17.78 -2.23
C LEU A 64 4.09 17.38 -0.76
N MET A 65 4.68 16.25 -0.40
CA MET A 65 4.80 15.79 0.98
C MET A 65 6.26 15.89 1.40
N ILE A 66 6.52 16.50 2.55
CA ILE A 66 7.84 16.51 3.18
C ILE A 66 7.77 15.73 4.48
N LYS A 67 8.61 14.70 4.61
CA LYS A 67 8.86 14.00 5.88
C LYS A 67 10.21 14.45 6.43
N ALA A 68 10.21 15.24 7.49
CA ALA A 68 11.41 15.78 8.12
C ALA A 68 11.66 15.12 9.48
N ALA A 69 12.92 14.83 9.78
CA ALA A 69 13.29 14.22 11.04
C ALA A 69 13.47 15.22 12.18
N TYR A 70 13.14 14.78 13.39
CA TYR A 70 13.75 15.26 14.62
C TYR A 70 14.81 14.23 15.11
N PRO A 71 15.72 14.58 16.04
CA PRO A 71 16.92 13.78 16.33
C PRO A 71 16.66 12.29 16.59
N GLU A 72 15.61 11.98 17.32
CA GLU A 72 15.22 10.64 17.74
C GLU A 72 14.77 9.75 16.56
N VAL A 73 14.32 10.35 15.45
CA VAL A 73 13.81 9.64 14.26
C VAL A 73 14.67 9.87 13.01
N ALA A 74 15.83 10.52 13.16
CA ALA A 74 16.74 10.84 12.06
C ALA A 74 17.14 9.61 11.24
N ALA A 75 17.42 8.49 11.92
CA ALA A 75 17.79 7.24 11.25
C ALA A 75 16.64 6.66 10.41
N ILE A 76 15.39 6.78 10.88
CA ILE A 76 14.20 6.27 10.19
C ILE A 76 13.97 7.05 8.90
N VAL A 77 13.93 8.39 8.99
CA VAL A 77 13.72 9.27 7.82
C VAL A 77 14.88 9.15 6.82
N GLN A 78 16.12 9.00 7.29
CA GLN A 78 17.26 8.75 6.41
C GLN A 78 17.13 7.41 5.67
N ASN A 79 16.69 6.36 6.37
CA ASN A 79 16.49 5.05 5.79
C ASN A 79 15.38 5.07 4.74
N GLU A 80 14.27 5.76 5.03
CA GLU A 80 13.19 5.97 4.06
C GLU A 80 13.69 6.68 2.80
N GLY A 81 14.41 7.80 2.95
CA GLY A 81 14.96 8.53 1.80
C GLY A 81 15.85 7.66 0.92
N LYS A 82 16.68 6.80 1.53
CA LYS A 82 17.51 5.84 0.79
C LYS A 82 16.68 4.85 -0.03
N TRP A 83 15.63 4.27 0.54
CA TRP A 83 14.83 3.24 -0.15
C TRP A 83 13.89 3.83 -1.19
N VAL A 84 13.22 4.94 -0.87
CA VAL A 84 12.39 5.68 -1.84
C VAL A 84 13.24 6.13 -3.03
N GLU A 85 14.48 6.59 -2.80
CA GLU A 85 15.41 6.94 -3.86
C GLU A 85 15.82 5.73 -4.73
N LEU A 86 16.03 4.54 -4.13
CA LEU A 86 16.28 3.31 -4.87
C LEU A 86 15.07 2.90 -5.73
N LEU A 87 13.87 3.14 -5.23
CA LEU A 87 12.59 2.71 -5.82
C LEU A 87 11.93 3.79 -6.67
N ARG A 88 12.58 4.93 -6.89
CA ARG A 88 12.02 6.17 -7.48
C ARG A 88 11.36 6.03 -8.85
N TYR A 89 11.54 4.91 -9.53
CA TYR A 89 10.95 4.63 -10.84
C TYR A 89 9.89 3.54 -10.81
N ALA A 90 9.56 3.00 -9.64
CA ALA A 90 8.46 2.05 -9.47
C ALA A 90 7.13 2.81 -9.35
N LYS A 91 6.23 2.57 -10.29
CA LYS A 91 4.94 3.27 -10.43
C LYS A 91 3.97 3.11 -9.26
N HIS A 92 4.00 1.98 -8.56
CA HIS A 92 3.14 1.65 -7.42
C HIS A 92 3.82 1.92 -6.07
N ILE A 93 4.92 2.68 -6.08
CA ILE A 93 5.63 3.15 -4.88
C ILE A 93 5.67 4.67 -4.94
N VAL A 94 5.63 5.32 -3.78
CA VAL A 94 5.76 6.79 -3.70
C VAL A 94 7.02 7.29 -4.40
N THR A 95 6.87 8.35 -5.18
CA THR A 95 7.94 8.94 -5.98
C THR A 95 8.62 10.07 -5.20
N PRO A 96 9.96 10.06 -5.05
CA PRO A 96 10.68 11.20 -4.51
C PRO A 96 10.68 12.35 -5.53
N VAL A 97 10.56 13.57 -5.03
CA VAL A 97 10.58 14.77 -5.88
C VAL A 97 11.83 15.60 -5.59
N PRO A 98 12.77 15.70 -6.55
CA PRO A 98 13.92 16.59 -6.40
C PRO A 98 13.49 18.05 -6.62
N ILE A 99 13.81 18.93 -5.68
CA ILE A 99 13.61 20.38 -5.84
C ILE A 99 14.97 21.04 -6.11
N ARG A 100 15.08 21.84 -7.18
CA ARG A 100 16.30 22.62 -7.50
C ARG A 100 16.54 23.68 -6.42
N GLY A 101 17.79 23.80 -5.94
CA GLY A 101 18.12 24.73 -4.84
C GLY A 101 17.68 24.24 -3.45
N GLY A 102 16.86 23.19 -3.39
CA GLY A 102 16.73 22.34 -2.21
C GLY A 102 17.93 21.38 -2.12
N PRO A 103 18.41 21.08 -0.91
CA PRO A 103 19.45 20.08 -0.72
C PRO A 103 19.05 18.76 -1.40
N SER A 104 19.79 18.39 -2.44
CA SER A 104 19.62 17.14 -3.18
C SER A 104 19.75 15.99 -2.18
N THR A 105 18.63 15.34 -1.86
CA THR A 105 18.42 13.99 -1.26
C THR A 105 19.34 13.48 -0.14
N LEU A 106 20.31 14.27 0.35
CA LEU A 106 21.36 13.90 1.29
C LEU A 106 22.10 15.13 1.89
N SER A 107 21.72 16.37 1.59
CA SER A 107 22.55 17.53 1.92
C SER A 107 22.04 18.38 3.09
N GLN A 108 22.97 18.64 4.01
CA GLN A 108 22.92 19.61 5.10
C GLN A 108 22.89 21.04 4.55
N GLY A 109 21.77 21.50 4.00
CA GLY A 109 21.65 22.85 3.45
C GLY A 109 20.46 23.62 4.01
N ALA A 110 20.70 24.86 4.41
CA ALA A 110 19.79 25.83 5.02
C ALA A 110 19.25 25.44 6.41
N GLY A 111 20.07 25.58 7.46
CA GLY A 111 19.62 25.60 8.87
C GLY A 111 19.10 24.29 9.48
N TRP A 112 18.54 23.38 8.67
CA TRP A 112 18.07 22.07 9.07
C TRP A 112 19.15 21.03 8.81
N ARG A 113 19.71 20.51 9.90
CA ARG A 113 20.83 19.55 9.84
C ARG A 113 20.36 18.10 9.96
N LEU A 114 19.05 17.88 9.99
CA LEU A 114 18.45 16.56 10.13
C LEU A 114 17.94 16.06 8.77
N PRO A 115 17.89 14.72 8.57
CA PRO A 115 17.35 14.14 7.35
C PRO A 115 15.92 14.58 7.07
N TYR A 116 15.59 14.73 5.80
CA TYR A 116 14.23 14.88 5.33
C TYR A 116 14.11 14.34 3.91
N VAL A 117 12.89 13.98 3.52
CA VAL A 117 12.56 13.44 2.19
C VAL A 117 11.40 14.25 1.64
N ILE A 118 11.50 14.63 0.36
CA ILE A 118 10.43 15.28 -0.38
C ILE A 118 9.87 14.28 -1.38
N MET A 119 8.56 14.11 -1.37
CA MET A 119 7.83 13.13 -2.17
C MET A 119 6.62 13.78 -2.82
N GLU A 120 6.06 13.11 -3.82
CA GLU A 120 4.76 13.50 -4.35
C GLU A 120 3.69 13.49 -3.25
N TYR A 121 2.69 14.35 -3.40
CA TYR A 121 1.49 14.27 -2.57
C TYR A 121 0.47 13.31 -3.22
N ILE A 122 -0.05 12.37 -2.45
CA ILE A 122 -1.06 11.40 -2.91
C ILE A 122 -2.41 11.80 -2.32
N GLU A 123 -3.39 12.09 -3.18
CA GLU A 123 -4.53 12.94 -2.82
C GLU A 123 -5.69 12.22 -2.12
N ASN A 124 -5.87 10.90 -2.33
CA ASN A 124 -7.14 10.22 -2.00
C ASN A 124 -7.07 9.35 -0.73
N GLY A 125 -6.23 9.75 0.23
CA GLY A 125 -6.13 9.09 1.53
C GLY A 125 -5.57 7.68 1.50
N THR A 126 -5.61 7.04 2.68
CA THR A 126 -5.07 5.70 2.91
C THR A 126 -6.12 4.61 2.70
N LEU A 127 -5.66 3.39 2.40
CA LEU A 127 -6.50 2.19 2.34
C LEU A 127 -7.20 1.94 3.68
N LEU A 128 -6.57 2.29 4.81
CA LEU A 128 -7.17 2.19 6.13
C LEU A 128 -8.39 3.11 6.28
N GLN A 129 -8.30 4.36 5.83
CA GLN A 129 -9.42 5.31 5.88
C GLN A 129 -10.57 4.86 4.98
N PHE A 130 -10.26 4.43 3.76
CA PHE A 130 -11.24 3.83 2.87
C PHE A 130 -11.95 2.63 3.53
N GLN A 131 -11.19 1.72 4.13
CA GLN A 131 -11.74 0.56 4.82
C GLN A 131 -12.67 0.97 5.98
N GLN A 132 -12.31 2.00 6.76
CA GLN A 132 -13.15 2.54 7.83
C GLN A 132 -14.46 3.13 7.32
N ARG A 133 -14.44 3.79 6.15
CA ARG A 133 -15.63 4.34 5.49
C ARG A 133 -16.54 3.20 5.00
N ILE A 134 -15.99 2.25 4.26
CA ILE A 134 -16.72 1.09 3.72
C ILE A 134 -17.32 0.22 4.82
N ALA A 135 -16.62 0.03 5.94
CA ALA A 135 -17.12 -0.78 7.06
C ALA A 135 -18.45 -0.27 7.65
N ARG A 136 -18.79 1.00 7.43
CA ARG A 136 -20.04 1.64 7.88
C ARG A 136 -21.06 1.79 6.75
N ALA A 137 -20.66 1.54 5.51
CA ALA A 137 -21.48 1.72 4.34
C ALA A 137 -22.46 0.55 4.16
N HIS A 138 -23.62 0.88 3.61
CA HIS A 138 -24.68 -0.06 3.27
C HIS A 138 -25.11 0.21 1.84
N ARG A 139 -25.65 -0.83 1.19
CA ARG A 139 -26.27 -0.71 -0.13
C ARG A 139 -27.68 -1.28 -0.10
N THR A 140 -28.52 -0.76 -0.98
CA THR A 140 -29.86 -1.30 -1.23
C THR A 140 -29.76 -2.37 -2.31
N LEU A 141 -30.30 -3.55 -2.05
CA LEU A 141 -30.37 -4.66 -2.99
C LEU A 141 -31.57 -4.50 -3.94
N PRO A 142 -31.62 -5.23 -5.08
CA PRO A 142 -32.71 -5.13 -6.04
C PRO A 142 -34.11 -5.40 -5.46
N ASP A 143 -34.20 -6.20 -4.39
CA ASP A 143 -35.45 -6.51 -3.68
C ASP A 143 -35.88 -5.42 -2.66
N GLY A 144 -35.12 -4.32 -2.57
CA GLY A 144 -35.36 -3.20 -1.67
C GLY A 144 -34.80 -3.38 -0.26
N THR A 145 -34.20 -4.53 0.06
CA THR A 145 -33.55 -4.76 1.36
C THR A 145 -32.20 -4.03 1.44
N THR A 146 -31.75 -3.75 2.66
CA THR A 146 -30.44 -3.11 2.90
C THR A 146 -29.44 -4.15 3.39
N ALA A 147 -28.26 -4.18 2.79
CA ALA A 147 -27.13 -5.02 3.19
C ALA A 147 -25.88 -4.19 3.43
N ARG A 148 -24.94 -4.71 4.23
CA ARG A 148 -23.61 -4.11 4.35
C ARG A 148 -22.94 -4.06 2.98
N LEU A 149 -22.29 -2.95 2.66
CA LEU A 149 -21.51 -2.85 1.44
C LEU A 149 -20.28 -3.76 1.54
N VAL A 150 -20.17 -4.70 0.61
CA VAL A 150 -18.97 -5.51 0.37
C VAL A 150 -18.27 -4.99 -0.88
N LEU A 151 -16.98 -5.25 -1.01
CA LEU A 151 -16.19 -4.74 -2.13
C LEU A 151 -16.29 -5.67 -3.35
N PRO A 152 -16.55 -5.14 -4.56
CA PRO A 152 -16.56 -5.95 -5.78
C PRO A 152 -15.21 -6.65 -6.00
N ASN A 153 -15.24 -7.87 -6.54
CA ASN A 153 -14.05 -8.63 -6.93
C ASN A 153 -13.16 -7.82 -7.87
N ARG A 154 -13.73 -7.06 -8.81
CA ARG A 154 -12.97 -6.17 -9.71
C ARG A 154 -12.13 -5.15 -8.93
N PHE A 155 -12.68 -4.58 -7.86
CA PHE A 155 -11.95 -3.68 -6.95
C PHE A 155 -10.84 -4.41 -6.20
N LEU A 156 -11.15 -5.59 -5.66
CA LEU A 156 -10.22 -6.40 -4.88
C LEU A 156 -9.04 -6.89 -5.72
N TRP A 157 -9.29 -7.36 -6.95
CA TRP A 157 -8.24 -7.77 -7.89
C TRP A 157 -7.32 -6.61 -8.26
N SER A 158 -7.87 -5.44 -8.60
CA SER A 158 -7.06 -4.26 -8.96
C SER A 158 -6.18 -3.80 -7.78
N THR A 159 -6.77 -3.73 -6.58
CA THR A 159 -6.04 -3.39 -5.34
C THR A 159 -4.93 -4.40 -5.07
N PHE A 160 -5.24 -5.69 -5.12
CA PHE A 160 -4.25 -6.74 -4.90
C PHE A 160 -3.14 -6.69 -5.94
N PHE A 161 -3.47 -6.38 -7.20
CA PHE A 161 -2.48 -6.28 -8.26
C PHE A 161 -1.48 -5.16 -8.01
N CYS A 162 -1.96 -3.98 -7.58
CA CYS A 162 -1.10 -2.87 -7.19
C CYS A 162 -0.08 -3.28 -6.10
N LEU A 163 -0.53 -4.03 -5.10
CA LEU A 163 0.35 -4.49 -4.01
C LEU A 163 1.39 -5.50 -4.52
N VAL A 164 0.99 -6.39 -5.43
CA VAL A 164 1.93 -7.30 -6.10
C VAL A 164 2.92 -6.51 -6.96
N ARG A 165 2.49 -5.48 -7.67
CA ARG A 165 3.37 -4.57 -8.44
C ARG A 165 4.39 -3.89 -7.54
N ALA A 166 3.98 -3.38 -6.38
CA ALA A 166 4.91 -2.81 -5.40
C ALA A 166 5.92 -3.87 -4.90
N CYS A 167 5.50 -5.11 -4.68
CA CYS A 167 6.42 -6.22 -4.36
C CYS A 167 7.41 -6.52 -5.48
N VAL A 168 6.97 -6.48 -6.75
CA VAL A 168 7.83 -6.60 -7.93
C VAL A 168 8.82 -5.42 -7.98
N GLY A 169 8.39 -4.20 -7.69
CA GLY A 169 9.25 -3.02 -7.62
C GLY A 169 10.35 -3.15 -6.56
N MET A 170 10.02 -3.68 -5.39
CA MET A 170 11.02 -3.95 -4.34
C MET A 170 12.00 -5.08 -4.72
N ALA A 171 11.52 -6.12 -5.42
CA ALA A 171 12.36 -7.23 -5.86
C ALA A 171 13.25 -6.85 -7.06
N TRP A 172 12.73 -6.05 -8.00
CA TRP A 172 13.39 -5.61 -9.22
C TRP A 172 13.10 -4.13 -9.49
N PRO A 173 13.77 -3.21 -8.77
CA PRO A 173 13.57 -1.78 -8.98
C PRO A 173 13.78 -1.40 -10.45
N PRO A 174 12.84 -0.67 -11.08
CA PRO A 174 13.02 -0.20 -12.44
C PRO A 174 14.24 0.71 -12.55
N ALA A 175 14.93 0.64 -13.69
CA ALA A 175 16.08 1.46 -14.00
C ALA A 175 15.74 2.45 -15.11
N GLY A 176 16.40 3.61 -15.14
CA GLY A 176 16.21 4.62 -16.17
C GLY A 176 15.48 5.86 -15.66
N PRO A 177 15.42 6.95 -16.43
CA PRO A 177 15.05 8.27 -15.90
C PRO A 177 13.55 8.48 -15.66
N HIS A 178 12.70 7.50 -15.97
CA HIS A 178 11.25 7.62 -15.94
C HIS A 178 10.61 6.52 -15.11
N VAL A 179 9.48 6.87 -14.48
CA VAL A 179 8.59 5.92 -13.80
C VAL A 179 8.13 4.86 -14.80
N GLN A 180 8.16 3.60 -14.37
CA GLN A 180 7.90 2.42 -15.19
C GLN A 180 7.03 1.42 -14.43
N LEU A 181 6.21 0.70 -15.20
CA LEU A 181 5.41 -0.40 -14.67
C LEU A 181 6.33 -1.56 -14.25
N GLU A 182 6.18 -2.02 -13.02
CA GLU A 182 7.03 -3.03 -12.40
C GLU A 182 6.80 -4.38 -13.05
N THR A 183 7.83 -4.91 -13.71
CA THR A 183 7.76 -6.22 -14.38
C THR A 183 8.85 -7.13 -13.82
N PRO A 184 8.53 -8.39 -13.46
CA PRO A 184 9.55 -9.35 -13.04
C PRO A 184 10.66 -9.49 -14.07
N ARG A 185 11.91 -9.62 -13.62
CA ARG A 185 13.09 -9.65 -14.50
C ARG A 185 13.86 -10.94 -14.29
N ALA A 186 14.49 -11.43 -15.36
CA ALA A 186 15.37 -12.61 -15.35
C ALA A 186 16.76 -12.31 -14.72
N ILE A 187 16.79 -11.54 -13.64
CA ILE A 187 17.96 -11.24 -12.82
C ILE A 187 17.64 -11.56 -11.36
N ARG A 188 18.67 -11.75 -10.54
CA ARG A 188 18.48 -12.04 -9.12
C ARG A 188 17.69 -10.90 -8.43
N PRO A 189 16.57 -11.20 -7.77
CA PRO A 189 15.81 -10.18 -7.05
C PRO A 189 16.58 -9.67 -5.83
N LEU A 190 16.37 -8.40 -5.49
CA LEU A 190 16.80 -7.82 -4.23
C LEU A 190 16.09 -8.48 -3.05
N GLY A 191 16.79 -8.54 -1.91
CA GLY A 191 16.23 -8.99 -0.65
C GLY A 191 15.55 -7.88 0.15
N LEU A 192 14.95 -6.89 -0.51
CA LEU A 192 14.31 -5.74 0.16
C LEU A 192 12.92 -6.10 0.68
N THR A 193 12.69 -5.91 1.98
CA THR A 193 11.37 -6.00 2.60
C THR A 193 10.92 -4.64 3.10
N HIS A 194 9.63 -4.37 2.97
CA HIS A 194 9.00 -3.17 3.52
C HIS A 194 9.05 -3.15 5.06
N SER A 195 8.92 -4.32 5.69
CA SER A 195 8.85 -4.54 7.15
C SER A 195 7.68 -3.92 7.91
N ASP A 196 6.99 -2.93 7.35
CA ASP A 196 5.81 -2.30 7.98
C ASP A 196 4.65 -2.11 7.00
N MET A 197 4.33 -3.14 6.21
CA MET A 197 3.26 -3.07 5.23
C MET A 197 1.90 -3.31 5.89
N HIS A 198 1.10 -2.25 5.99
CA HIS A 198 -0.27 -2.27 6.49
C HIS A 198 -1.12 -1.21 5.76
N GLN A 199 -2.45 -1.21 5.93
CA GLN A 199 -3.36 -0.36 5.15
C GLN A 199 -3.18 1.15 5.36
N GLY A 200 -2.48 1.56 6.44
CA GLY A 200 -2.13 2.96 6.69
C GLY A 200 -0.92 3.43 5.86
N ASN A 201 -0.07 2.50 5.42
CA ASN A 201 1.09 2.76 4.57
C ASN A 201 0.78 2.49 3.08
N ILE A 202 -0.50 2.48 2.73
CA ILE A 202 -1.00 2.24 1.39
C ILE A 202 -1.99 3.36 1.06
N MET A 203 -1.76 4.10 -0.02
CA MET A 203 -2.58 5.24 -0.40
C MET A 203 -3.19 5.09 -1.79
N PHE A 204 -4.35 5.71 -2.01
CA PHE A 204 -4.97 5.80 -3.33
C PHE A 204 -4.44 7.02 -4.09
N GLY A 205 -3.81 6.75 -5.24
CA GLY A 205 -3.50 7.76 -6.24
C GLY A 205 -4.72 8.06 -7.12
N ARG A 206 -4.46 8.60 -8.31
CA ARG A 206 -5.49 8.93 -9.30
C ARG A 206 -5.89 7.75 -10.18
N LEU A 207 -7.01 7.92 -10.88
CA LEU A 207 -7.37 7.10 -12.03
C LEU A 207 -6.49 7.41 -13.24
N TYR A 208 -6.32 6.41 -14.10
CA TYR A 208 -5.65 6.52 -15.39
C TYR A 208 -6.59 5.93 -16.45
N PRO A 209 -7.53 6.73 -17.01
CA PRO A 209 -8.55 6.25 -17.95
C PRO A 209 -7.98 5.52 -19.17
N GLU A 210 -6.75 5.87 -19.56
CA GLU A 210 -6.00 5.27 -20.66
C GLU A 210 -5.35 3.91 -20.32
N GLU A 211 -5.35 3.50 -19.05
CA GLU A 211 -4.70 2.28 -18.57
C GLU A 211 -5.71 1.21 -18.15
N ALA A 212 -5.58 0.00 -18.69
CA ALA A 212 -6.47 -1.10 -18.36
C ALA A 212 -6.48 -1.47 -16.86
N GLU A 213 -5.35 -1.32 -16.15
CA GLU A 213 -5.23 -1.71 -14.73
C GLU A 213 -5.91 -0.70 -13.78
N HIS A 214 -5.99 0.59 -14.17
CA HIS A 214 -6.35 1.70 -13.28
C HIS A 214 -7.37 2.68 -13.88
N SER A 215 -8.12 2.25 -14.90
CA SER A 215 -9.14 3.08 -15.55
C SER A 215 -10.38 3.31 -14.69
N ARG A 216 -10.73 2.33 -13.84
CA ARG A 216 -11.92 2.35 -12.97
C ARG A 216 -11.61 2.33 -11.48
N VAL A 217 -10.50 1.71 -11.09
CA VAL A 217 -10.04 1.68 -9.69
C VAL A 217 -8.77 2.52 -9.60
N PRO A 218 -8.69 3.50 -8.68
CA PRO A 218 -7.51 4.35 -8.58
C PRO A 218 -6.28 3.53 -8.22
N MET A 219 -5.15 3.90 -8.82
CA MET A 219 -3.88 3.23 -8.57
C MET A 219 -3.52 3.29 -7.10
N VAL A 220 -3.24 2.14 -6.49
CA VAL A 220 -2.76 2.08 -5.12
C VAL A 220 -1.24 2.18 -5.07
N ARG A 221 -0.70 2.97 -4.13
CA ARG A 221 0.74 3.16 -3.92
C ARG A 221 1.17 2.79 -2.51
N LEU A 222 2.32 2.14 -2.41
CA LEU A 222 2.98 1.82 -1.16
C LEU A 222 3.87 3.00 -0.73
N ILE A 223 3.76 3.40 0.54
CA ILE A 223 4.49 4.51 1.16
C ILE A 223 5.20 4.05 2.44
N ASP A 224 5.99 4.95 3.04
CA ASP A 224 6.65 4.77 4.35
C ASP A 224 7.64 3.61 4.44
N PHE A 225 8.81 3.83 3.83
CA PHE A 225 9.93 2.88 3.84
C PHE A 225 10.87 3.08 5.04
N GLY A 226 10.42 3.72 6.12
CA GLY A 226 11.25 3.99 7.31
C GLY A 226 11.84 2.73 7.95
N GLU A 227 11.07 1.64 7.97
CA GLU A 227 11.46 0.33 8.53
C GLU A 227 12.01 -0.64 7.47
N ALA A 228 12.08 -0.23 6.21
CA ALA A 228 12.49 -1.11 5.13
C ALA A 228 13.95 -1.54 5.28
N LYS A 229 14.24 -2.79 4.94
CA LYS A 229 15.57 -3.37 5.12
C LYS A 229 15.85 -4.52 4.17
N VAL A 230 17.13 -4.81 3.97
CA VAL A 230 17.56 -5.99 3.22
C VAL A 230 17.64 -7.18 4.16
N MET A 231 16.86 -8.23 3.89
CA MET A 231 16.99 -9.51 4.56
C MET A 231 18.25 -10.22 4.06
N ARG A 232 19.17 -10.53 4.99
CA ARG A 232 20.39 -11.26 4.65
C ARG A 232 20.05 -12.71 4.30
N PRO A 233 20.66 -13.29 3.25
CA PRO A 233 20.38 -14.66 2.82
C PRO A 233 20.72 -15.74 3.86
N ASN A 234 21.54 -15.43 4.87
CA ASN A 234 22.10 -16.41 5.80
C ASN A 234 21.43 -16.42 7.19
N VAL A 235 20.36 -15.67 7.43
CA VAL A 235 19.58 -15.87 8.65
C VAL A 235 18.74 -17.11 8.40
N SER A 236 19.12 -18.19 9.08
CA SER A 236 18.43 -19.48 9.15
C SER A 236 16.94 -19.33 8.84
N HIS A 237 16.44 -20.08 7.85
CA HIS A 237 15.00 -20.27 7.65
C HIS A 237 14.41 -20.46 9.04
N LEU A 238 13.58 -19.52 9.50
CA LEU A 238 12.87 -19.73 10.75
C LEU A 238 12.19 -21.09 10.60
N PRO A 239 12.40 -22.02 11.55
CA PRO A 239 11.81 -23.34 11.44
C PRO A 239 10.31 -23.15 11.21
N VAL A 240 9.81 -23.82 10.18
CA VAL A 240 8.39 -23.77 9.86
C VAL A 240 7.66 -24.31 11.09
N ASP A 241 6.71 -23.53 11.60
CA ASP A 241 5.87 -24.00 12.70
C ASP A 241 4.95 -25.11 12.18
N GLU A 242 5.35 -26.36 12.39
CA GLU A 242 4.63 -27.53 11.90
C GLU A 242 3.21 -27.58 12.46
N PHE A 243 2.95 -27.02 13.65
CA PHE A 243 1.59 -26.92 14.18
C PHE A 243 0.72 -26.01 13.30
N SER A 244 1.12 -24.74 13.09
CA SER A 244 0.39 -23.83 12.19
C SER A 244 0.26 -24.40 10.77
N LYS A 245 1.29 -25.06 10.25
CA LYS A 245 1.28 -25.67 8.91
C LYS A 245 0.24 -26.79 8.81
N ASN A 246 0.14 -27.65 9.84
CA ASN A 246 -0.87 -28.69 9.90
C ASN A 246 -2.29 -28.12 10.02
N GLU A 247 -2.46 -26.97 10.67
CA GLU A 247 -3.75 -26.30 10.79
C GLU A 247 -4.17 -25.55 9.52
N TYR A 248 -3.23 -25.00 8.74
CA TYR A 248 -3.54 -24.11 7.62
C TYR A 248 -3.15 -24.66 6.24
N ASP A 249 -1.87 -24.98 6.03
CA ASP A 249 -1.35 -25.33 4.71
C ASP A 249 -1.85 -26.70 4.25
N ILE A 250 -1.91 -27.68 5.16
CA ILE A 250 -2.31 -29.06 4.83
C ILE A 250 -3.81 -29.16 4.47
N PRO A 251 -4.75 -28.63 5.27
CA PRO A 251 -6.18 -28.74 4.95
C PRO A 251 -6.58 -28.00 3.67
N LEU A 252 -5.82 -26.97 3.28
CA LEU A 252 -6.00 -26.24 2.03
C LEU A 252 -5.22 -26.84 0.85
N ASP A 253 -4.46 -27.92 1.10
CA ASP A 253 -3.59 -28.59 0.12
C ASP A 253 -2.68 -27.61 -0.63
N LEU A 254 -2.12 -26.62 0.07
CA LEU A 254 -1.36 -25.54 -0.59
C LEU A 254 -0.09 -26.05 -1.30
N ALA A 255 0.42 -27.20 -0.87
CA ALA A 255 1.60 -27.83 -1.45
C ALA A 255 1.40 -28.22 -2.93
N ARG A 256 0.18 -28.53 -3.36
CA ARG A 256 -0.11 -28.87 -4.76
C ARG A 256 0.11 -27.69 -5.71
N TYR A 257 0.03 -26.46 -5.19
CA TYR A 257 0.19 -25.22 -5.96
C TYR A 257 1.62 -24.68 -5.86
N ARG A 258 2.59 -25.49 -5.44
CA ARG A 258 3.98 -25.05 -5.41
C ARG A 258 4.45 -24.72 -6.83
N PRO A 259 4.94 -23.50 -7.07
CA PRO A 259 5.42 -23.12 -8.39
C PRO A 259 6.71 -23.87 -8.73
N ALA A 260 6.78 -24.42 -9.94
CA ALA A 260 7.91 -25.21 -10.43
C ALA A 260 9.18 -24.37 -10.68
N SER A 261 9.02 -23.07 -10.95
CA SER A 261 10.09 -22.14 -11.28
C SER A 261 9.77 -20.74 -10.77
N GLY A 262 10.74 -19.83 -10.84
CA GLY A 262 10.57 -18.42 -10.48
C GLY A 262 11.44 -18.01 -9.29
N SER A 263 11.73 -16.72 -9.20
CA SER A 263 12.69 -16.19 -8.25
C SER A 263 12.12 -16.17 -6.83
N ARG A 264 12.96 -16.44 -5.83
CA ARG A 264 12.56 -16.45 -4.43
C ARG A 264 13.66 -15.90 -3.53
N ASN A 265 13.25 -15.17 -2.51
CA ASN A 265 14.05 -14.90 -1.33
C ASN A 265 13.12 -14.61 -0.14
N GLN A 266 13.68 -14.57 1.08
CA GLN A 266 12.90 -14.35 2.31
C GLN A 266 12.14 -13.02 2.31
N ALA A 267 12.67 -11.99 1.64
CA ALA A 267 12.02 -10.68 1.58
C ALA A 267 10.79 -10.67 0.68
N ILE A 268 10.86 -11.35 -0.47
CA ILE A 268 9.69 -11.61 -1.33
C ILE A 268 8.64 -12.37 -0.52
N ASP A 269 9.04 -13.44 0.16
CA ASP A 269 8.12 -14.25 0.96
C ASP A 269 7.46 -13.39 2.07
N LYS A 270 8.21 -12.51 2.75
CA LYS A 270 7.68 -11.60 3.77
C LYS A 270 6.70 -10.59 3.18
N ASN A 271 7.06 -9.92 2.09
CA ASN A 271 6.22 -8.91 1.45
C ASN A 271 4.90 -9.53 0.92
N LEU A 272 4.95 -10.76 0.38
CA LEU A 272 3.76 -11.49 -0.05
C LEU A 272 2.85 -11.85 1.13
N MET A 273 3.42 -12.29 2.26
CA MET A 273 2.64 -12.55 3.47
C MET A 273 1.96 -11.29 3.99
N ASP A 274 2.68 -10.15 4.01
CA ASP A 274 2.10 -8.88 4.42
C ASP A 274 0.98 -8.43 3.46
N THR A 275 1.16 -8.64 2.15
CA THR A 275 0.12 -8.40 1.14
C THR A 275 -1.12 -9.25 1.41
N GLY A 276 -0.94 -10.54 1.72
CA GLY A 276 -2.05 -11.43 2.10
C GLY A 276 -2.79 -10.94 3.35
N CYS A 277 -2.05 -10.46 4.36
CA CYS A 277 -2.64 -9.85 5.57
C CYS A 277 -3.44 -8.60 5.24
N VAL A 278 -2.90 -7.70 4.41
CA VAL A 278 -3.60 -6.49 3.95
C VAL A 278 -4.90 -6.86 3.24
N MET A 279 -4.85 -7.75 2.24
CA MET A 279 -6.04 -8.16 1.50
C MET A 279 -7.09 -8.81 2.40
N THR A 280 -6.66 -9.59 3.38
CA THR A 280 -7.56 -10.21 4.35
C THR A 280 -8.28 -9.18 5.22
N ARG A 281 -7.59 -8.14 5.66
CA ARG A 281 -8.19 -7.06 6.45
C ARG A 281 -9.13 -6.19 5.62
N VAL A 282 -8.79 -5.96 4.35
CA VAL A 282 -9.69 -5.29 3.38
C VAL A 282 -10.99 -6.08 3.25
N LEU A 283 -10.92 -7.40 3.06
CA LEU A 283 -12.10 -8.28 3.00
C LEU A 283 -12.91 -8.26 4.31
N ALA A 284 -12.24 -8.32 5.46
CA ALA A 284 -12.91 -8.30 6.76
C ALA A 284 -13.52 -6.94 7.13
N GLY A 285 -13.00 -5.85 6.56
CA GLY A 285 -13.33 -4.50 6.97
C GLY A 285 -12.88 -4.19 8.40
N CYS A 286 -11.95 -4.94 8.98
CA CYS A 286 -11.38 -4.71 10.32
C CYS A 286 -9.89 -5.09 10.40
N GLU A 287 -9.25 -4.74 11.52
CA GLU A 287 -7.84 -5.06 11.80
C GLU A 287 -7.70 -6.42 12.48
N PHE A 288 -6.59 -7.10 12.18
CA PHE A 288 -6.19 -8.34 12.85
C PHE A 288 -4.84 -8.18 13.53
N ALA A 289 -4.77 -8.61 14.80
CA ALA A 289 -3.58 -8.48 15.63
C ALA A 289 -2.40 -9.40 15.20
N PHE A 290 -2.68 -10.52 14.54
CA PHE A 290 -1.65 -11.48 14.11
C PHE A 290 -2.06 -12.27 12.87
N VAL A 291 -1.08 -12.80 12.14
CA VAL A 291 -1.27 -13.52 10.86
C VAL A 291 -2.19 -14.74 11.00
N GLY A 292 -2.16 -15.43 12.14
CA GLY A 292 -3.05 -16.55 12.43
C GLY A 292 -4.54 -16.19 12.37
N ALA A 293 -4.93 -14.97 12.78
CA ALA A 293 -6.30 -14.51 12.65
C ALA A 293 -6.69 -14.29 11.18
N CYS A 294 -5.78 -13.75 10.36
CA CYS A 294 -5.99 -13.64 8.91
C CYS A 294 -6.20 -15.02 8.26
N ARG A 295 -5.41 -16.01 8.68
CA ARG A 295 -5.54 -17.41 8.23
C ARG A 295 -6.88 -18.01 8.62
N GLY A 296 -7.31 -17.82 9.87
CA GLY A 296 -8.64 -18.27 10.32
C GLY A 296 -9.76 -17.64 9.51
N PHE A 297 -9.71 -16.31 9.31
CA PHE A 297 -10.72 -15.56 8.56
C PHE A 297 -10.81 -16.03 7.10
N THR A 298 -9.68 -16.11 6.37
CA THR A 298 -9.70 -16.48 4.94
C THR A 298 -10.18 -17.90 4.62
N ARG A 299 -10.35 -18.75 5.64
CA ARG A 299 -10.89 -20.11 5.48
C ARG A 299 -12.40 -20.18 5.56
N ASP A 300 -13.04 -19.17 6.13
CA ASP A 300 -14.49 -19.13 6.23
C ASP A 300 -15.08 -19.02 4.80
N PRO A 301 -15.94 -19.98 4.40
CA PRO A 301 -16.51 -19.97 3.06
C PRO A 301 -17.37 -18.73 2.78
N ASP A 302 -17.90 -18.10 3.83
CA ASP A 302 -18.93 -17.07 3.77
C ASP A 302 -18.37 -15.65 4.03
N ILE A 303 -17.04 -15.47 4.06
CA ILE A 303 -16.40 -14.16 4.29
C ILE A 303 -16.83 -13.05 3.33
N HIS A 304 -17.31 -13.43 2.15
CA HIS A 304 -17.77 -12.53 1.12
C HIS A 304 -18.69 -13.32 0.17
N PRO A 305 -19.89 -12.81 -0.14
CA PRO A 305 -20.97 -13.59 -0.76
C PRO A 305 -20.61 -14.16 -2.14
N SER A 306 -19.77 -13.46 -2.89
CA SER A 306 -19.39 -13.82 -4.27
C SER A 306 -17.89 -13.74 -4.52
N LEU A 307 -17.04 -13.98 -3.51
CA LEU A 307 -15.59 -13.85 -3.68
C LEU A 307 -15.06 -14.86 -4.69
N ASP A 308 -14.33 -14.36 -5.69
CA ASP A 308 -13.69 -15.16 -6.72
C ASP A 308 -12.84 -16.27 -6.08
N PRO A 309 -13.08 -17.56 -6.40
CA PRO A 309 -12.33 -18.67 -5.82
C PRO A 309 -10.81 -18.56 -6.04
N ASP A 310 -10.40 -18.06 -7.20
CA ASP A 310 -8.99 -17.84 -7.52
C ASP A 310 -8.37 -16.71 -6.69
N LEU A 311 -9.11 -15.63 -6.46
CA LEU A 311 -8.66 -14.54 -5.58
C LEU A 311 -8.48 -15.04 -4.15
N ARG A 312 -9.47 -15.78 -3.63
CA ARG A 312 -9.40 -16.42 -2.32
C ARG A 312 -8.18 -17.32 -2.21
N LEU A 313 -7.98 -18.22 -3.18
CA LEU A 313 -6.86 -19.16 -3.18
C LEU A 313 -5.52 -18.44 -3.20
N ILE A 314 -5.37 -17.39 -4.00
CA ILE A 314 -4.10 -16.66 -4.08
C ILE A 314 -3.82 -15.90 -2.78
N ILE A 315 -4.83 -15.27 -2.15
CA ILE A 315 -4.68 -14.64 -0.83
C ILE A 315 -4.26 -15.68 0.22
N GLN A 316 -4.90 -16.87 0.22
CA GLN A 316 -4.54 -17.96 1.12
C GLN A 316 -3.10 -18.45 0.90
N ARG A 317 -2.67 -18.58 -0.36
CA ARG A 317 -1.29 -18.95 -0.70
C ARG A 317 -0.29 -17.89 -0.23
N CYS A 318 -0.61 -16.60 -0.32
CA CYS A 318 0.24 -15.53 0.25
C CYS A 318 0.40 -15.67 1.77
N LEU A 319 -0.64 -16.12 2.48
CA LEU A 319 -0.65 -16.34 3.93
C LEU A 319 0.00 -17.67 4.39
N ALA A 320 0.45 -18.52 3.46
CA ALA A 320 0.95 -19.85 3.77
C ALA A 320 2.03 -19.83 4.86
N VAL A 321 1.98 -20.83 5.73
CA VAL A 321 2.90 -21.03 6.85
C VAL A 321 4.26 -21.45 6.33
N ASP A 322 4.30 -22.49 5.49
CA ASP A 322 5.49 -22.85 4.73
C ASP A 322 5.68 -21.82 3.63
N PRO A 323 6.78 -21.02 3.66
CA PRO A 323 7.04 -20.06 2.61
C PRO A 323 6.99 -20.70 1.23
N LEU A 324 7.40 -21.98 1.05
CA LEU A 324 7.44 -22.65 -0.25
C LEU A 324 6.08 -22.73 -0.95
N ASN A 325 5.00 -22.70 -0.18
CA ASN A 325 3.62 -22.71 -0.67
C ASN A 325 3.16 -21.32 -1.16
N ARG A 326 3.90 -20.25 -0.84
CA ARG A 326 3.66 -18.89 -1.37
C ARG A 326 3.96 -18.84 -2.87
N PRO A 327 3.15 -18.09 -3.64
CA PRO A 327 3.29 -18.00 -5.08
C PRO A 327 4.58 -17.26 -5.46
N ARG A 328 5.00 -17.34 -6.72
CA ARG A 328 6.09 -16.49 -7.25
C ARG A 328 5.51 -15.16 -7.74
N LEU A 329 6.32 -14.11 -7.73
CA LEU A 329 5.91 -12.81 -8.27
C LEU A 329 5.64 -12.90 -9.77
N GLU A 330 6.46 -13.66 -10.50
CA GLU A 330 6.28 -13.96 -11.92
C GLU A 330 4.92 -14.63 -12.20
N GLU A 331 4.59 -15.64 -11.38
CA GLU A 331 3.32 -16.37 -11.45
C GLU A 331 2.13 -15.47 -11.11
N LEU A 332 2.22 -14.70 -10.01
CA LEU A 332 1.16 -13.79 -9.58
C LEU A 332 0.80 -12.75 -10.64
N VAL A 333 1.81 -12.11 -11.24
CA VAL A 333 1.58 -11.10 -12.28
C VAL A 333 0.85 -11.71 -13.47
N ALA A 334 1.18 -12.94 -13.85
CA ALA A 334 0.50 -13.64 -14.94
C ALA A 334 -0.94 -14.04 -14.56
N LEU A 335 -1.13 -14.64 -13.38
CA LEU A 335 -2.45 -15.08 -12.89
C LEU A 335 -3.41 -13.90 -12.74
N ILE A 336 -2.97 -12.82 -12.09
CA ILE A 336 -3.83 -11.66 -11.85
C ILE A 336 -4.19 -10.98 -13.17
N ARG A 337 -3.24 -10.81 -14.10
CA ARG A 337 -3.55 -10.25 -15.43
C ARG A 337 -4.58 -11.07 -16.20
N GLY A 338 -4.50 -12.40 -16.11
CA GLY A 338 -5.50 -13.29 -16.71
C GLY A 338 -6.87 -13.24 -16.06
N ASN A 339 -6.97 -12.64 -14.86
CA ASN A 339 -8.20 -12.52 -14.07
C ASN A 339 -8.72 -11.08 -13.96
N ILE A 340 -8.18 -10.13 -14.74
CA ILE A 340 -8.78 -8.79 -14.84
C ILE A 340 -10.08 -8.91 -15.64
N LYS A 341 -11.19 -8.94 -14.90
CA LYS A 341 -12.55 -9.11 -15.41
C LYS A 341 -13.27 -7.77 -15.62
N THR A 342 -14.21 -7.78 -16.54
CA THR A 342 -15.19 -6.74 -16.83
C THR A 342 -16.52 -7.05 -16.15
N GLU A 343 -17.47 -6.11 -16.17
CA GLU A 343 -18.84 -6.35 -15.67
C GLU A 343 -19.49 -7.57 -16.33
N ARG A 344 -19.32 -7.71 -17.66
CA ARG A 344 -19.88 -8.83 -18.46
C ARG A 344 -19.46 -10.20 -17.96
N ASP A 345 -18.28 -10.32 -17.36
CA ASP A 345 -17.80 -11.60 -16.83
C ASP A 345 -18.59 -12.05 -15.58
N TYR A 346 -19.40 -11.16 -14.99
CA TYR A 346 -20.23 -11.42 -13.81
C TYR A 346 -21.74 -11.35 -14.08
N GLU A 347 -22.18 -10.75 -15.20
CA GLU A 347 -23.60 -10.56 -15.55
C GLU A 347 -24.39 -11.89 -15.58
N ASP A 348 -23.75 -12.98 -16.02
CA ASP A 348 -24.37 -14.31 -16.16
C ASP A 348 -24.36 -15.15 -14.87
N ILE A 349 -23.82 -14.64 -13.77
CA ILE A 349 -23.77 -15.37 -12.50
C ILE A 349 -25.17 -15.39 -11.87
N GLU A 350 -25.66 -16.58 -11.55
CA GLU A 350 -26.95 -16.74 -10.87
C GLU A 350 -26.96 -15.96 -9.54
N GLY A 351 -27.97 -15.11 -9.35
CA GLY A 351 -28.06 -14.23 -8.18
C GLY A 351 -27.25 -12.93 -8.31
N TYR A 352 -26.83 -12.54 -9.52
CA TYR A 352 -26.19 -11.26 -9.77
C TYR A 352 -27.06 -10.09 -9.28
N ASP A 353 -26.56 -9.35 -8.30
CA ASP A 353 -27.26 -8.24 -7.65
C ASP A 353 -26.75 -6.86 -8.08
N GLY A 354 -25.92 -6.82 -9.12
CA GLY A 354 -25.28 -5.59 -9.62
C GLY A 354 -24.00 -5.20 -8.90
N LEU A 355 -23.48 -5.97 -7.92
CA LEU A 355 -22.25 -5.63 -7.18
C LEU A 355 -21.06 -5.32 -8.11
N GLU A 356 -20.88 -6.11 -9.18
CA GLU A 356 -19.73 -5.99 -10.09
C GLU A 356 -19.96 -5.01 -11.23
N SER A 357 -21.10 -4.29 -11.20
CA SER A 357 -21.45 -3.31 -12.22
C SER A 357 -20.48 -2.15 -12.27
N ASP A 358 -20.33 -1.58 -13.46
CA ASP A 358 -19.55 -0.37 -13.66
C ASP A 358 -20.09 0.80 -12.81
N ASP A 359 -21.42 0.91 -12.66
CA ASP A 359 -22.09 1.92 -11.83
C ASP A 359 -21.77 1.74 -10.34
N THR A 360 -21.78 0.50 -9.82
CA THR A 360 -21.44 0.24 -8.42
C THR A 360 -19.97 0.53 -8.14
N LEU A 361 -19.09 0.15 -9.07
CA LEU A 361 -17.66 0.43 -8.94
C LEU A 361 -17.37 1.94 -8.96
N GLU A 362 -18.03 2.68 -9.86
CA GLU A 362 -17.94 4.13 -9.92
C GLU A 362 -18.47 4.79 -8.65
N TYR A 363 -19.63 4.35 -8.15
CA TYR A 363 -20.18 4.82 -6.87
C TYR A 363 -19.20 4.62 -5.71
N ILE A 364 -18.58 3.44 -5.61
CA ILE A 364 -17.61 3.14 -4.54
C ILE A 364 -16.39 4.06 -4.65
N VAL A 365 -15.84 4.21 -5.85
CA VAL A 365 -14.62 4.97 -6.09
C VAL A 365 -14.83 6.47 -5.88
N SER A 366 -15.90 7.04 -6.45
CA SER A 366 -16.26 8.45 -6.23
C SER A 366 -16.51 8.73 -4.75
N THR A 367 -17.49 8.04 -4.15
CA THR A 367 -17.98 8.33 -2.80
C THR A 367 -16.94 8.09 -1.71
N PHE A 368 -16.18 7.00 -1.78
CA PHE A 368 -15.34 6.57 -0.65
C PHE A 368 -13.84 6.81 -0.87
N ILE A 369 -13.41 7.21 -2.07
CA ILE A 369 -12.02 7.48 -2.41
C ILE A 369 -11.84 8.92 -2.90
N LEU A 370 -12.45 9.30 -4.03
CA LEU A 370 -12.16 10.56 -4.71
C LEU A 370 -12.79 11.78 -4.02
N ASP A 371 -14.05 11.67 -3.63
CA ASP A 371 -14.83 12.77 -3.03
C ASP A 371 -14.88 12.67 -1.50
N ALA A 372 -14.23 11.67 -0.92
CA ALA A 372 -14.43 11.28 0.47
C ALA A 372 -13.96 12.30 1.53
N ASP A 373 -13.19 13.31 1.12
CA ASP A 373 -12.72 14.42 1.97
C ASP A 373 -13.45 15.76 1.66
N THR A 374 -14.40 15.75 0.71
CA THR A 374 -15.13 16.95 0.24
C THR A 374 -16.35 17.31 1.07
N ASP A 375 -16.80 16.43 1.96
CA ASP A 375 -17.82 16.70 2.98
C ASP A 375 -17.24 17.22 4.32
#